data_AF-A0AAD8Z466-F1
#
_entry.id   AF-A0AAD8Z466-F1
#
_cell.length_a   1.000
_cell.length_b   1.000
_cell.length_c   1.000
_cell.angle_alpha   90.00
_cell.angle_beta   90.00
_cell.angle_gamma   90.00
#
_symmetry.space_group_name_H-M   'P 1'
#
loop_
_entity.id
_entity.type
_entity.pdbx_description
1 polymer ?
#
loop_
_entity_poly.entity_id
_entity_poly.type
_entity_poly.pdbx_seq_one_letter_code
_entity_poly.pdbx_strand_id
1 'polypeptide(L)'
;MPTTLKTARVVPILKKATLDSSSVTNYRPNQLHDPNQFGYKPARSTETALIGVTEKLHAAKAAKQSSVLILLELSAAFDTVNHNILLSVLSRLGVTGSAWRWFQSYLEGQSYK
;
A
#
# COMPACT_ATOMS: atom_id res chain seq x y z
N MET A 1 -1.79 -7.38 26.64
CA MET A 1 -1.20 -8.10 25.50
C MET A 1 -2.35 -8.66 24.67
N PRO A 2 -2.37 -8.51 23.34
CA PRO A 2 -3.40 -9.13 22.52
C PRO A 2 -3.31 -10.65 22.70
N THR A 3 -4.42 -11.29 23.05
CA THR A 3 -4.48 -12.72 23.38
C THR A 3 -4.51 -13.62 22.15
N THR A 4 -4.69 -13.06 20.96
CA THR A 4 -4.78 -13.80 19.70
C THR A 4 -4.14 -13.01 18.56
N LEU A 5 -3.16 -13.61 17.90
CA LEU A 5 -2.58 -13.08 16.67
C LEU A 5 -3.46 -13.49 15.48
N LYS A 6 -3.70 -12.56 14.55
CA LYS A 6 -4.40 -12.86 13.30
C LYS A 6 -3.44 -13.61 12.36
N THR A 7 -3.85 -14.78 11.89
CA THR A 7 -3.09 -15.54 10.89
C THR A 7 -3.42 -15.02 9.49
N ALA A 8 -2.41 -14.49 8.79
CA ALA A 8 -2.51 -14.14 7.38
C ALA A 8 -2.04 -15.32 6.51
N ARG A 9 -2.82 -15.69 5.48
CA ARG A 9 -2.41 -16.68 4.47
C ARG A 9 -1.94 -15.93 3.22
N VAL A 10 -0.64 -15.96 2.94
CA VAL A 10 -0.08 -15.45 1.68
C VAL A 10 -0.17 -16.57 0.64
N VAL A 11 -1.08 -16.44 -0.32
CA VAL A 11 -1.10 -17.30 -1.51
C VAL A 11 -0.46 -16.50 -2.64
N PRO A 12 0.74 -16.83 -3.11
CA PRO A 12 1.35 -16.12 -4.23
C PRO A 12 0.61 -16.49 -5.52
N ILE A 13 -0.26 -15.60 -6.02
CA ILE A 13 -1.09 -15.87 -7.21
C ILE A 13 -0.41 -15.43 -8.52
N LEU A 14 0.57 -14.51 -8.45
CA LEU A 14 1.34 -14.05 -9.60
C LEU A 14 2.82 -14.33 -9.37
N LYS A 15 3.30 -15.46 -9.90
CA LYS A 15 4.73 -15.79 -9.95
C LYS A 15 5.22 -15.53 -11.37
N LYS A 16 5.92 -14.41 -11.59
CA LYS A 16 6.63 -14.19 -12.86
C LYS A 16 7.81 -15.16 -12.87
N ALA A 17 7.82 -16.12 -13.79
CA ALA A 17 8.75 -17.26 -13.79
C ALA A 17 10.25 -16.87 -13.81
N THR A 18 10.57 -15.64 -14.20
CA THR A 18 11.93 -15.11 -14.38
C THR A 18 12.40 -14.13 -13.30
N LEU A 19 11.55 -13.80 -12.31
CA LEU A 19 11.95 -12.88 -11.25
C LEU A 19 12.58 -13.63 -10.08
N ASP A 20 13.76 -13.18 -9.66
CA ASP A 20 14.42 -13.68 -8.46
C ASP A 20 13.50 -13.45 -7.24
N SER A 21 13.13 -14.56 -6.59
CA SER A 21 12.25 -14.58 -5.43
C SER A 21 12.86 -13.93 -4.19
N SER A 22 14.20 -13.81 -4.14
CA SER A 22 14.91 -13.18 -3.03
C SER A 22 14.96 -11.65 -3.17
N SER A 23 14.72 -11.13 -4.37
CA SER A 23 14.82 -9.71 -4.68
C SER A 23 13.44 -9.03 -4.68
N VAL A 24 13.10 -8.42 -3.54
CA VAL A 24 11.81 -7.72 -3.31
C VAL A 24 11.63 -6.51 -4.25
N THR A 25 12.72 -6.00 -4.84
CA THR A 25 12.67 -4.91 -5.82
C THR A 25 11.97 -5.31 -7.11
N ASN A 26 11.91 -6.61 -7.42
CA ASN A 26 11.27 -7.14 -8.62
C ASN A 26 9.73 -6.96 -8.65
N TYR A 27 9.12 -6.68 -7.50
CA TYR A 27 7.66 -6.60 -7.34
C TYR A 27 7.16 -5.17 -7.13
N ARG A 28 8.04 -4.15 -7.20
CA ARG A 28 7.68 -2.75 -6.95
C ARG A 28 7.80 -1.91 -8.23
N PRO A 29 6.78 -1.12 -8.60
CA PRO A 29 6.92 -0.16 -9.70
C PRO A 29 7.93 0.93 -9.30
N ASN A 30 8.96 1.15 -10.11
CA ASN A 30 10.11 1.98 -9.75
C ASN A 30 9.83 3.50 -9.59
N GLN A 31 8.59 3.98 -9.72
CA GLN A 31 8.28 5.43 -9.76
C GLN A 31 6.94 5.84 -9.13
N LEU A 32 6.26 4.95 -8.39
CA LEU A 32 4.92 5.18 -7.83
C LEU A 32 4.93 5.33 -6.31
N HIS A 33 5.87 6.12 -5.78
CA HIS A 33 6.07 6.24 -4.34
C HIS A 33 5.85 7.67 -3.85
N ASP A 34 4.91 7.83 -2.93
CA ASP A 34 4.84 9.03 -2.11
C ASP A 34 6.05 9.03 -1.13
N PRO A 35 6.83 10.13 -1.05
CA PRO A 35 7.94 10.24 -0.11
C PRO A 35 7.51 10.11 1.37
N ASN A 36 6.25 10.45 1.69
CA ASN A 36 5.63 10.35 3.01
C ASN A 36 4.86 9.03 3.22
N GLN A 37 4.98 8.05 2.32
CA GLN A 37 4.48 6.69 2.57
C GLN A 37 5.50 5.89 3.38
N PHE A 38 5.08 5.44 4.57
CA PHE A 38 5.92 4.68 5.49
C PHE A 38 5.56 3.19 5.55
N GLY A 39 4.30 2.83 5.32
CA GLY A 39 3.85 1.44 5.28
C GLY A 39 4.28 0.72 4.00
N TYR A 40 4.54 -0.58 4.10
CA TYR A 40 4.83 -1.48 2.96
C TYR A 40 6.03 -1.08 2.09
N LYS A 41 6.96 -0.26 2.62
CA LYS A 41 8.15 0.25 1.93
C LYS A 41 9.44 -0.17 2.67
N PRO A 42 10.53 -0.52 1.97
CA PRO A 42 11.82 -0.81 2.62
C PRO A 42 12.34 0.42 3.35
N ALA A 43 13.08 0.20 4.43
CA ALA A 43 13.70 1.26 5.22
C ALA A 43 12.70 2.32 5.76
N ARG A 44 11.41 1.96 5.85
CA ARG A 44 10.38 2.76 6.51
C ARG A 44 9.62 1.88 7.50
N SER A 45 9.26 2.46 8.63
CA SER A 45 8.49 1.84 9.71
C SER A 45 7.49 2.83 10.31
N THR A 46 6.62 2.34 11.19
CA THR A 46 5.73 3.18 12.00
C THR A 46 6.52 4.16 12.87
N GLU A 47 7.69 3.77 13.38
CA GLU A 47 8.57 4.64 14.16
C GLU A 47 9.09 5.80 13.31
N THR A 48 9.59 5.52 12.10
CA THR A 48 10.06 6.59 11.20
C THR A 48 8.93 7.54 10.78
N ALA A 49 7.69 7.04 10.69
CA ALA A 49 6.51 7.87 10.44
C ALA A 49 6.23 8.82 11.61
N LEU A 50 6.28 8.29 12.83
CA LEU A 50 6.06 9.07 14.05
C LEU A 50 7.14 10.13 14.26
N ILE A 51 8.41 9.77 14.03
CA ILE A 51 9.54 10.71 14.06
C ILE A 51 9.29 11.85 13.06
N GLY A 52 8.97 11.52 11.80
CA GLY A 52 8.75 12.53 10.76
C GLY A 52 7.59 13.49 11.06
N VAL A 53 6.50 13.02 11.67
CA VAL A 53 5.39 13.91 12.10
C VAL A 53 5.82 14.79 13.28
N THR A 54 6.52 14.20 14.26
CA THR A 54 6.97 14.93 15.46
C THR A 54 7.96 16.04 15.10
N GLU A 55 8.91 15.77 14.20
CA GLU A 55 9.85 16.78 13.69
C GLU A 55 9.12 17.94 13.01
N LYS A 56 8.12 17.67 12.17
CA LYS A 56 7.30 18.71 11.52
C LYS A 56 6.58 19.58 12.55
N LEU A 57 6.01 18.98 13.59
CA LEU A 57 5.36 19.72 14.68
C LEU A 57 6.35 20.56 15.48
N HIS A 58 7.53 20.02 15.78
CA HIS A 58 8.59 20.75 16.47
C HIS A 58 9.10 21.94 15.65
N ALA A 59 9.29 21.76 14.34
CA ALA A 59 9.72 22.82 13.44
C ALA A 59 8.67 23.96 13.36
N ALA A 60 7.39 23.63 13.22
CA ALA A 60 6.32 24.60 13.20
C ALA A 60 6.22 25.38 14.53
N LYS A 61 6.38 24.68 15.67
CA LYS A 61 6.44 25.32 16.99
C LYS A 61 7.62 26.28 17.10
N ALA A 62 8.82 25.87 16.65
CA ALA A 62 10.00 26.73 16.65
C ALA A 62 9.80 27.99 15.78
N ALA A 63 9.05 27.86 14.68
CA ALA A 63 8.63 28.97 13.82
C ALA A 63 7.45 29.79 14.39
N LYS A 64 7.00 29.55 15.63
CA LYS A 64 5.84 30.19 16.27
C LYS A 64 4.53 30.03 15.48
N GLN A 65 4.39 28.96 14.72
CA GLN A 65 3.18 28.62 13.97
C GLN A 65 2.25 27.74 14.79
N SER A 66 0.95 27.93 14.62
CA SER A 66 -0.07 26.99 15.13
C SER A 66 -0.12 25.75 14.23
N SER A 67 -0.18 24.56 14.84
CA SER A 67 -0.24 23.28 14.12
C SER A 67 -1.46 22.48 14.56
N VAL A 68 -2.08 21.76 13.61
CA VAL A 68 -3.18 20.83 13.87
C VAL A 68 -2.81 19.48 13.29
N LEU A 69 -2.95 18.41 14.08
CA LEU A 69 -2.76 17.04 13.64
C LEU A 69 -4.13 16.38 13.45
N ILE A 70 -4.41 15.92 12.22
CA ILE A 70 -5.61 15.17 11.88
C ILE A 70 -5.21 13.70 11.72
N LEU A 71 -5.78 12.83 12.54
CA LEU A 71 -5.59 11.38 12.47
C LEU A 71 -6.83 10.75 11.83
N LEU A 72 -6.63 9.96 10.77
CA LEU A 72 -7.69 9.28 10.04
C LEU A 72 -7.42 7.77 10.07
N GLU A 73 -8.43 7.00 10.42
CA GLU A 73 -8.42 5.54 10.32
C GLU A 73 -9.60 5.10 9.45
N LEU A 74 -9.31 4.30 8.42
CA LEU A 74 -10.32 3.73 7.54
C LEU A 74 -10.76 2.37 8.09
N SER A 75 -12.04 2.22 8.39
CA SER A 75 -12.59 0.92 8.80
C SER A 75 -12.60 -0.05 7.61
N ALA A 76 -12.15 -1.29 7.81
CA ALA A 76 -12.19 -2.34 6.79
C ALA A 76 -11.63 -1.87 5.44
N ALA A 77 -10.43 -1.27 5.46
CA ALA A 77 -9.85 -0.55 4.33
C ALA A 77 -9.70 -1.39 3.05
N PHE A 78 -9.66 -2.72 3.13
CA PHE A 78 -9.64 -3.60 1.95
C PHE A 78 -11.05 -3.96 1.46
N ASP A 79 -12.01 -4.13 2.37
CA ASP A 79 -13.40 -4.48 2.05
C ASP A 79 -14.19 -3.28 1.48
N THR A 80 -13.72 -2.07 1.74
CA THR A 80 -14.36 -0.81 1.30
C THR A 80 -13.83 -0.26 -0.02
N VAL A 81 -12.83 -0.92 -0.63
CA VAL A 81 -12.27 -0.47 -1.91
C VAL A 81 -13.27 -0.68 -3.03
N ASN A 82 -13.63 0.40 -3.73
CA ASN A 82 -14.45 0.28 -4.93
C ASN A 82 -13.63 -0.35 -6.08
N HIS A 83 -14.05 -1.52 -6.54
CA HIS A 83 -13.31 -2.30 -7.55
C HIS A 83 -13.16 -1.56 -8.89
N ASN A 84 -14.18 -0.80 -9.32
CA ASN A 84 -14.12 -0.04 -10.57
C ASN A 84 -13.08 1.09 -10.51
N ILE A 85 -13.01 1.78 -9.37
CA ILE A 85 -12.00 2.81 -9.13
C ILE A 85 -10.60 2.17 -9.12
N LEU A 86 -10.43 1.05 -8.42
CA LEU A 86 -9.16 0.32 -8.36
C LEU A 86 -8.69 -0.12 -9.75
N LEU A 87 -9.57 -0.71 -10.57
CA LEU A 87 -9.25 -1.15 -11.93
C LEU A 87 -8.91 0.03 -12.86
N SER A 88 -9.59 1.16 -12.71
CA SER A 88 -9.28 2.40 -13.42
C SER A 88 -7.89 2.94 -13.04
N VAL A 89 -7.56 2.95 -11.75
CA VAL A 89 -6.22 3.33 -11.28
C VAL A 89 -5.17 2.39 -11.88
N LEU A 90 -5.35 1.06 -11.79
CA LEU A 90 -4.40 0.10 -12.35
C LEU A 90 -4.15 0.32 -13.85
N SER A 91 -5.21 0.60 -14.63
CA SER A 91 -5.08 0.95 -16.05
C SER A 91 -4.26 2.23 -16.26
N ARG A 92 -4.51 3.28 -15.47
CA ARG A 92 -3.72 4.52 -15.50
C ARG A 92 -2.26 4.33 -15.11
N LEU A 93 -1.96 3.33 -14.27
CA LEU A 93 -0.60 2.94 -13.90
C LEU A 93 0.09 2.08 -14.97
N GLY A 94 -0.57 1.81 -16.10
CA GLY A 94 -0.03 1.05 -17.22
C GLY A 94 -0.33 -0.45 -17.17
N VAL A 95 -1.11 -0.93 -16.21
CA VAL A 95 -1.55 -2.34 -16.17
C VAL A 95 -2.62 -2.55 -17.23
N THR A 96 -2.30 -3.30 -18.29
CA THR A 96 -3.19 -3.53 -19.44
C THR A 96 -3.20 -5.00 -19.86
N GLY A 97 -4.04 -5.35 -20.83
CA GLY A 97 -4.07 -6.69 -21.42
C GLY A 97 -4.50 -7.80 -20.46
N SER A 98 -3.81 -8.93 -20.52
CA SER A 98 -4.10 -10.13 -19.71
C SER A 98 -3.94 -9.89 -18.22
N ALA A 99 -2.96 -9.09 -17.79
CA ALA A 99 -2.78 -8.74 -16.38
C ALA A 99 -3.98 -7.95 -15.83
N TRP A 100 -4.48 -6.97 -16.58
CA TRP A 100 -5.65 -6.19 -16.17
C TRP A 100 -6.91 -7.05 -16.06
N ARG A 101 -7.17 -7.92 -17.05
CA ARG A 101 -8.30 -8.86 -17.03
C ARG A 101 -8.22 -9.84 -15.86
N TRP A 102 -7.01 -10.29 -15.52
CA TRP A 102 -6.78 -11.12 -14.34
C TRP A 102 -7.16 -10.38 -13.04
N PHE A 103 -6.73 -9.13 -12.87
CA PHE A 103 -7.13 -8.31 -11.72
C PHE A 103 -8.64 -8.10 -11.65
N GLN A 104 -9.29 -7.82 -12.79
CA GLN A 104 -10.75 -7.69 -12.86
C GLN A 104 -11.43 -8.97 -12.37
N SER A 105 -11.05 -10.12 -12.92
CA SER A 105 -11.62 -11.40 -12.53
C SER A 105 -11.37 -11.74 -11.06
N TYR A 106 -10.18 -11.42 -10.54
CA TYR A 106 -9.84 -11.64 -9.14
C TYR A 106 -10.72 -10.82 -8.19
N LEU A 107 -10.93 -9.54 -8.51
CA LEU A 107 -11.76 -8.63 -7.70
C LEU A 107 -13.26 -8.93 -7.81
N GLU A 108 -13.74 -9.45 -8.94
CA GLU A 108 -15.13 -9.82 -9.14
C GLU A 108 -15.49 -11.22 -8.57
N GLY A 109 -14.54 -11.91 -7.92
CA GLY A 109 -14.81 -13.17 -7.23
C GLY A 109 -14.48 -14.44 -8.05
N GLN A 110 -13.47 -14.38 -8.93
CA GLN A 110 -12.91 -15.50 -9.70
C GLN A 110 -13.87 -16.16 -10.71
N SER A 111 -14.11 -15.48 -11.84
CA SER A 111 -14.77 -16.08 -13.01
C SER A 111 -13.81 -16.72 -14.03
N TYR A 112 -12.49 -16.71 -13.82
CA TYR A 112 -11.55 -17.37 -14.73
C TYR A 112 -11.42 -18.87 -14.39
N LYS A 113 -12.03 -19.71 -15.24
CA LYS A 113 -11.67 -21.12 -15.42
C LYS A 113 -10.52 -21.24 -16.42
#